data_AF-A0A662WU52-F1
#
_entry.id   AF-A0A662WU52-F1
#
_cell.length_a   1.000
_cell.length_b   1.000
_cell.length_c   1.000
_cell.angle_alpha   90.00
_cell.angle_beta   90.00
_cell.angle_gamma   90.00
#
_symmetry.space_group_name_H-M   'P 1'
#
loop_
_entity.id
_entity.type
_entity.pdbx_description
1 polymer ?
#
loop_
_entity_poly.entity_id
_entity_poly.type
_entity_poly.pdbx_seq_one_letter_code
_entity_poly.pdbx_strand_id
1 'polypeptide(L)'
;MERSSPHLDIPRATMKSPRRFCWRERTEKVNWRMLKALDLADVVRRGDPTLLEPYALHVTFARLPATATARDPGDRDAWFVVRVLQLAIEYLLFMRARDGDVLDSLGQELQQCER
;
A
#
# COMPACT_ATOMS: atom_id res chain seq x y z
N MET A 1 27.39 1.29 -56.98
CA MET A 1 26.32 0.40 -56.49
C MET A 1 26.60 0.17 -55.01
N GLU A 2 26.11 1.06 -54.14
CA GLU A 2 26.14 0.86 -52.69
C GLU A 2 24.74 1.19 -52.18
N ARG A 3 24.06 0.18 -51.62
CA ARG A 3 22.72 0.31 -51.06
C ARG A 3 22.86 0.78 -49.62
N SER A 4 22.47 2.01 -49.34
CA SER A 4 22.30 2.50 -47.97
C SER A 4 21.16 1.72 -47.31
N SER A 5 21.49 0.98 -46.25
CA SER A 5 20.53 0.23 -45.44
C SER A 5 19.84 1.19 -44.45
N PRO A 6 18.50 1.22 -44.36
CA PRO A 6 17.83 2.06 -43.39
C PRO A 6 17.99 1.44 -41.99
N HIS A 7 18.64 2.19 -41.10
CA HIS A 7 18.68 1.90 -39.67
C HIS A 7 17.25 1.98 -39.15
N LEU A 8 16.59 0.83 -38.94
CA LEU A 8 15.31 0.78 -38.25
C LEU A 8 15.59 1.09 -36.77
N ASP A 9 15.42 2.36 -36.41
CA ASP A 9 15.34 2.77 -35.01
C ASP A 9 14.02 2.25 -34.44
N ILE A 10 14.07 1.02 -33.93
CA ILE A 10 13.00 0.46 -33.10
C ILE A 10 12.93 1.35 -31.85
N PRO A 11 11.81 2.04 -31.56
CA PRO A 11 11.70 2.84 -30.37
C PRO A 11 11.85 1.90 -29.17
N ARG A 12 12.98 1.99 -28.48
CA ARG A 12 13.19 1.30 -27.21
C ARG A 12 12.15 1.85 -26.26
N ALA A 13 11.10 1.07 -26.01
CA ALA A 13 10.07 1.41 -25.04
C ALA A 13 10.78 1.90 -23.78
N THR A 14 10.58 3.17 -23.44
CA THR A 14 11.16 3.78 -22.26
C THR A 14 10.54 3.07 -21.07
N MET A 15 11.21 2.04 -20.57
CA MET A 15 10.79 1.34 -19.37
C MET A 15 10.76 2.37 -18.24
N LYS A 16 9.55 2.77 -17.84
CA LYS A 16 9.36 3.62 -16.66
C LYS A 16 10.08 2.94 -15.51
N SER A 17 11.03 3.64 -14.89
CA SER A 17 11.71 3.13 -13.72
C SER A 17 10.68 2.71 -12.67
N PRO A 18 10.80 1.52 -12.06
CA PRO A 18 9.80 1.05 -11.10
C PRO A 18 9.68 2.07 -9.97
N ARG A 19 8.43 2.43 -9.64
CA ARG A 19 8.15 3.37 -8.54
C ARG A 19 8.81 2.82 -7.28
N ARG A 20 9.64 3.63 -6.63
CA ARG A 20 10.23 3.25 -5.34
C ARG A 20 9.23 3.48 -4.23
N PHE A 21 9.25 2.62 -3.23
CA PHE A 21 8.46 2.80 -2.04
C PHE A 21 8.95 4.00 -1.22
N CYS A 22 8.04 4.83 -0.73
CA CYS A 22 8.33 5.95 0.14
C CYS A 22 7.21 6.08 1.19
N TRP A 23 7.60 6.21 2.45
CA TRP A 23 6.67 6.45 3.55
C TRP A 23 6.01 7.80 3.41
N ARG A 24 4.69 7.85 3.59
CA ARG A 24 3.95 9.11 3.60
C ARG A 24 3.84 9.68 5.01
N GLU A 25 3.86 11.00 5.09
CA GLU A 25 3.55 11.69 6.35
C GLU A 25 2.07 11.48 6.70
N ARG A 26 1.80 11.09 7.95
CA ARG A 26 0.43 10.93 8.45
C ARG A 26 -0.05 12.25 9.05
N THR A 27 -0.95 12.92 8.35
CA THR A 27 -1.50 14.23 8.75
C THR A 27 -2.92 14.14 9.28
N GLU A 28 -3.67 13.11 8.87
CA GLU A 28 -5.07 12.90 9.23
C GLU A 28 -5.23 12.55 10.71
N LYS A 29 -6.31 13.02 11.35
CA LYS A 29 -6.58 12.68 12.75
C LYS A 29 -7.19 11.28 12.86
N VAL A 30 -6.90 10.59 13.96
CA VAL A 30 -7.57 9.34 14.29
C VAL A 30 -9.08 9.59 14.49
N ASN A 31 -9.91 8.90 13.71
CA ASN A 31 -11.36 8.89 13.86
C ASN A 31 -11.76 7.92 14.97
N TRP A 32 -11.71 8.40 16.21
CA TRP A 32 -12.08 7.61 17.38
C TRP A 32 -13.54 7.15 17.36
N ARG A 33 -14.45 7.91 16.74
CA ARG A 33 -15.86 7.52 16.64
C ARG A 33 -16.01 6.25 15.79
N MET A 34 -15.29 6.18 14.68
CA MET A 34 -15.23 4.98 13.84
C MET A 34 -14.63 3.81 14.63
N LEU A 35 -13.46 3.98 15.24
CA LEU A 35 -12.82 2.88 16.01
C LEU A 35 -13.69 2.35 17.14
N LYS A 36 -14.46 3.22 17.82
CA LYS A 36 -15.39 2.82 18.88
C LYS A 36 -16.62 2.09 18.36
N ALA A 37 -16.98 2.27 17.09
CA ALA A 37 -18.09 1.56 16.46
C ALA A 37 -17.71 0.15 15.99
N LEU A 38 -16.42 -0.20 16.04
CA LEU A 38 -15.95 -1.54 15.69
C LEU A 38 -16.33 -2.55 16.78
N ASP A 39 -17.23 -3.48 16.44
CA ASP A 39 -17.51 -4.64 17.25
C ASP A 39 -16.53 -5.78 16.90
N LEU A 40 -15.40 -5.83 17.61
CA LEU A 40 -14.39 -6.87 17.42
C LEU A 40 -14.93 -8.28 17.72
N ALA A 41 -15.86 -8.41 18.69
CA ALA A 41 -16.41 -9.71 19.05
C ALA A 41 -17.26 -10.26 17.90
N ASP A 42 -18.07 -9.41 17.26
CA ASP A 42 -18.85 -9.77 16.08
C ASP A 42 -17.96 -10.17 14.90
N VAL A 43 -16.89 -9.41 14.63
CA VAL A 43 -15.93 -9.74 13.56
C VAL A 43 -15.28 -11.11 13.78
N VAL A 44 -14.79 -11.37 15.00
CA VAL A 44 -14.17 -12.66 15.35
C VAL A 44 -15.17 -13.80 15.23
N ARG A 45 -16.41 -13.60 15.70
CA ARG A 45 -17.49 -14.58 15.63
C ARG A 45 -17.87 -14.92 14.19
N ARG A 46 -17.89 -13.93 13.30
CA ARG A 46 -18.17 -14.12 11.86
C ARG A 46 -16.99 -14.71 11.10
N GLY A 47 -15.77 -14.56 11.62
CA GLY A 47 -14.55 -15.00 10.96
C GLY A 47 -14.25 -14.26 9.65
N ASP A 48 -14.82 -13.06 9.47
CA ASP A 48 -14.68 -12.28 8.24
C ASP A 48 -13.72 -11.09 8.45
N PRO A 49 -12.45 -11.20 8.01
CA PRO A 49 -11.47 -10.14 8.19
C PRO A 49 -11.70 -8.94 7.26
N THR A 50 -12.56 -9.05 6.24
CA THR A 50 -12.85 -7.93 5.32
C THR A 50 -13.53 -6.76 6.06
N LEU A 51 -14.26 -7.08 7.14
CA LEU A 51 -14.88 -6.09 8.02
C LEU A 51 -13.86 -5.18 8.72
N LEU A 52 -12.60 -5.61 8.84
CA LEU A 52 -11.52 -4.83 9.43
C LEU A 52 -10.83 -3.91 8.43
N GLU A 53 -10.97 -4.15 7.13
CA GLU A 53 -10.27 -3.39 6.09
C GLU A 53 -10.43 -1.86 6.23
N PRO A 54 -11.64 -1.28 6.37
CA PRO A 54 -11.77 0.17 6.50
C PRO A 54 -11.07 0.71 7.76
N TYR A 55 -11.07 -0.05 8.85
CA TYR A 55 -10.40 0.32 10.10
C TYR A 55 -8.88 0.22 9.98
N ALA A 56 -8.38 -0.85 9.36
CA ALA A 56 -6.97 -1.05 9.10
C ALA A 56 -6.40 0.06 8.20
N LEU A 57 -7.12 0.41 7.12
CA LEU A 57 -6.74 1.51 6.24
C LEU A 57 -6.72 2.86 6.97
N HIS A 58 -7.79 3.16 7.72
CA HIS A 58 -7.86 4.39 8.51
C HIS A 58 -6.70 4.49 9.51
N VAL A 59 -6.45 3.43 10.28
CA VAL A 59 -5.34 3.40 11.26
C VAL A 59 -3.99 3.51 10.55
N THR A 60 -3.78 2.85 9.40
CA THR A 60 -2.50 2.85 8.67
C THR A 60 -2.04 4.26 8.32
N PHE A 61 -2.97 5.13 7.91
CA PHE A 61 -2.65 6.48 7.41
C PHE A 61 -2.94 7.62 8.40
N ALA A 62 -3.54 7.32 9.55
CA ALA A 62 -3.79 8.33 10.58
C ALA A 62 -2.54 8.72 11.38
N ARG A 63 -2.51 9.98 11.82
CA ARG A 63 -1.48 10.53 12.71
C ARG A 63 -1.69 10.00 14.12
N LEU A 64 -0.75 9.21 14.60
CA LEU A 64 -0.74 8.73 15.97
C LEU A 64 -0.45 9.89 16.94
N PRO A 65 -0.99 9.86 18.17
CA PRO A 65 -0.56 10.77 19.22
C PRO A 65 0.96 10.75 19.37
N ALA A 66 1.57 11.89 19.66
CA ALA A 66 3.00 11.93 19.90
C ALA A 66 3.32 11.04 21.11
N THR A 67 4.26 10.11 20.95
CA THR A 67 4.75 9.26 22.05
C THR A 67 5.30 10.08 23.22
N ALA A 68 5.74 11.32 22.95
CA ALA A 68 6.15 12.30 23.96
C ALA A 68 4.99 12.84 24.83
N THR A 69 3.73 12.70 24.39
CA THR A 69 2.53 13.10 25.15
C THR A 69 1.89 11.97 25.94
N ALA A 70 2.33 10.72 25.73
CA ALA A 70 1.91 9.58 26.53
C ALA A 70 2.52 9.71 27.94
N ARG A 71 1.66 9.88 28.94
CA ARG A 71 2.06 9.98 30.36
C ARG A 71 2.46 8.64 30.95
N ASP A 72 1.91 7.55 30.42
CA ASP A 72 2.19 6.18 30.83
C ASP A 72 3.21 5.53 29.89
N PRO A 73 4.29 4.91 30.42
CA PRO A 73 5.20 4.06 29.64
C PRO A 73 4.48 2.97 28.82
N GLY A 74 3.42 2.34 29.35
CA GLY A 74 2.69 1.29 28.64
C GLY A 74 2.01 1.79 27.36
N ASP A 75 1.46 3.01 27.40
CA ASP A 75 0.86 3.66 26.24
C ASP A 75 1.89 3.96 25.15
N ARG A 76 3.12 4.31 25.54
CA ARG A 76 4.22 4.59 24.60
C ARG A 76 4.58 3.35 23.79
N ASP A 77 4.73 2.21 24.46
CA ASP A 77 5.11 0.94 23.81
C ASP A 77 4.01 0.46 22.87
N ALA A 78 2.74 0.60 23.28
CA ALA A 78 1.60 0.31 22.42
C ALA A 78 1.61 1.17 21.14
N TRP A 79 1.85 2.48 21.26
CA TRP A 79 1.91 3.36 20.08
C TRP A 79 3.11 3.06 19.16
N PHE A 80 4.22 2.58 19.72
CA PHE A 80 5.35 2.12 18.92
C PHE A 80 4.98 0.88 18.09
N VAL A 81 4.31 -0.10 18.69
CA VAL A 81 3.81 -1.28 17.96
C VAL A 81 2.85 -0.88 16.84
N VAL A 82 1.89 0.02 17.14
CA VAL A 82 0.97 0.53 16.12
C VAL A 82 1.74 1.22 14.99
N ARG A 83 2.78 2.00 15.30
CA ARG A 83 3.62 2.64 14.27
C ARG A 83 4.31 1.62 13.37
N VAL A 84 4.86 0.55 13.93
CA VAL A 84 5.48 -0.54 13.15
C VAL A 84 4.43 -1.20 12.25
N LEU A 85 3.22 -1.44 12.76
CA LEU A 85 2.12 -2.00 11.97
C LEU A 85 1.67 -1.07 10.83
N GLN A 86 1.56 0.24 11.08
CA GLN A 86 1.27 1.22 10.02
C GLN A 86 2.30 1.12 8.88
N LEU A 87 3.58 1.00 9.24
CA LEU A 87 4.66 0.86 8.25
C LEU A 87 4.50 -0.48 7.49
N ALA A 88 4.39 -1.60 8.19
CA ALA A 88 4.26 -2.90 7.56
C ALA A 88 3.07 -2.96 6.57
N ILE A 89 1.89 -2.48 6.97
CA ILE A 89 0.69 -2.49 6.13
C ILE A 89 0.84 -1.57 4.92
N GLU A 90 1.36 -0.34 5.10
CA GLU A 90 1.57 0.58 3.97
C GLU A 90 2.54 0.00 2.93
N TYR A 91 3.57 -0.71 3.37
CA TYR A 91 4.47 -1.44 2.46
C TYR A 91 3.78 -2.59 1.74
N LEU A 92 2.98 -3.41 2.45
CA LEU A 92 2.23 -4.51 1.85
C LEU A 92 1.22 -4.01 0.80
N LEU A 93 0.54 -2.89 1.06
CA LEU A 93 -0.36 -2.25 0.11
C LEU A 93 0.38 -1.77 -1.14
N PHE A 94 1.56 -1.18 -0.96
CA PHE A 94 2.42 -0.80 -2.10
C PHE A 94 2.85 -2.01 -2.93
N MET A 95 3.30 -3.09 -2.29
CA MET A 95 3.70 -4.32 -2.97
C MET A 95 2.54 -4.92 -3.75
N ARG A 96 1.35 -5.00 -3.14
CA ARG A 96 0.13 -5.48 -3.80
C ARG A 96 -0.22 -4.66 -5.04
N ALA A 97 -0.15 -3.34 -4.96
CA ALA A 97 -0.43 -2.46 -6.09
C ALA A 97 0.59 -2.67 -7.23
N ARG A 98 1.89 -2.72 -6.89
CA ARG A 98 2.96 -2.96 -7.85
C ARG A 98 2.81 -4.31 -8.55
N ASP A 99 2.52 -5.37 -7.80
CA ASP A 99 2.36 -6.71 -8.37
C ASP A 99 1.11 -6.78 -9.26
N GLY A 100 0.05 -6.05 -8.91
CA GLY A 100 -1.12 -5.85 -9.79
C GLY A 100 -0.76 -5.18 -11.11
N ASP A 101 -0.01 -4.06 -11.09
CA ASP A 101 0.45 -3.37 -12.30
C ASP A 101 1.27 -4.30 -13.22
N VAL A 102 2.10 -5.19 -12.63
CA VAL A 102 2.88 -6.17 -13.38
C VAL A 102 1.99 -7.23 -14.03
N LEU A 103 1.01 -7.76 -13.30
CA LEU A 103 0.07 -8.73 -13.84
C LEU A 103 -0.77 -8.16 -14.98
N ASP A 104 -1.22 -6.91 -14.87
CA ASP A 104 -1.97 -6.23 -15.92
C ASP A 104 -1.12 -6.04 -17.19
N SER A 105 0.16 -5.67 -17.02
CA SER A 105 1.09 -5.54 -18.15
C SER A 105 1.30 -6.87 -18.87
N LEU A 106 1.54 -7.95 -18.12
CA LEU A 106 1.70 -9.30 -18.71
C LEU A 106 0.41 -9.78 -19.40
N GLY A 107 -0.75 -9.47 -18.84
CA GLY A 107 -2.04 -9.76 -19.48
C GLY A 107 -2.22 -9.05 -20.82
N GLN A 108 -1.78 -7.80 -20.93
CA GLN A 108 -1.81 -7.05 -22.20
C GLN A 108 -0.82 -7.62 -23.23
N GLU A 109 0.37 -8.02 -22.80
CA GLU A 109 1.37 -8.65 -23.68
C GLU A 109 0.87 -9.99 -24.24
N LEU A 110 0.28 -10.84 -23.40
CA LEU A 110 -0.32 -12.11 -23.83
C LEU A 110 -1.42 -11.89 -24.88
N GLN A 111 -2.32 -10.94 -24.66
CA GLN A 111 -3.39 -10.60 -25.61
C GLN A 111 -2.87 -10.10 -26.97
N GLN A 112 -1.66 -9.53 -27.02
CA GLN A 112 -1.04 -9.10 -28.26
C GLN A 112 -0.37 -10.25 -29.02
N CYS A 113 0.15 -11.27 -28.31
CA CYS A 113 0.70 -12.47 -28.92
C CYS A 113 -0.35 -13.46 -29.44
N GLU A 114 -1.56 -13.42 -28.87
CA GLU A 114 -2.68 -14.27 -29.30
C GLU A 114 -3.44 -13.74 -30.52
N ARG A 115 -3.08 -12.54 -31.03
CA ARG A 115 -3.63 -11.96 -32.27
C ARG A 115 -2.69 -12.15 -33.46
#